data_AF-A0A8T4A2W1-F1
#
_entry.id   AF-A0A8T4A2W1-F1
#
_cell.length_a   1.000
_cell.length_b   1.000
_cell.length_c   1.000
_cell.angle_alpha   90.00
_cell.angle_beta   90.00
_cell.angle_gamma   90.00
#
_symmetry.space_group_name_H-M   'P 1'
#
loop_
_entity.id
_entity.type
_entity.pdbx_description
1 polymer ?
#
loop_
_entity_poly.entity_id
_entity_poly.type
_entity_poly.pdbx_seq_one_letter_code
_entity_poly.pdbx_strand_id
1 'polypeptide(L)'
;MSRTTAKHKSEAPKNVRAAVITISDSKFDYMWSKNKSLEETDDVSGKYIVQQLRKKGNEVVFYTLVPDHEGIIVEAIDHITATYAPDIIITAGGTGVGSRDVTIEAVKSIFEKSIEGFGEFFRKKSFEKLGSAALLTRATAGVYSGVVI
;
A
#
# COMPACT_ATOMS: atom_id res chain seq x y z
N MET A 1 -18.27 22.52 -5.72
CA MET A 1 -18.17 21.15 -6.28
C MET A 1 -19.13 21.03 -7.46
N SER A 2 -18.74 20.37 -8.55
CA SER A 2 -19.63 20.16 -9.71
C SER A 2 -20.76 19.17 -9.37
N ARG A 3 -21.93 19.32 -10.00
CA ARG A 3 -23.08 18.39 -9.85
C ARG A 3 -22.68 16.95 -10.20
N THR A 4 -21.78 16.77 -11.17
CA THR A 4 -21.26 15.46 -11.59
C THR A 4 -20.40 14.81 -10.49
N THR A 5 -19.56 15.59 -9.81
CA THR A 5 -18.72 15.11 -8.70
C THR A 5 -19.57 14.68 -7.50
N ALA A 6 -20.64 15.41 -7.20
CA ALA A 6 -21.55 15.07 -6.11
C ALA A 6 -22.28 13.74 -6.37
N LYS A 7 -22.73 13.51 -7.62
CA LYS A 7 -23.41 12.28 -8.03
C LYS A 7 -22.48 11.06 -7.98
N HIS A 8 -21.26 11.15 -8.52
CA HIS A 8 -20.30 10.04 -8.43
C HIS A 8 -19.92 9.70 -6.97
N LYS A 9 -19.84 10.72 -6.10
CA LYS A 9 -19.56 10.50 -4.68
C LYS A 9 -20.70 9.79 -3.94
N SER A 10 -21.95 10.00 -4.33
CA SER A 10 -23.10 9.29 -3.73
C SER A 10 -23.24 7.84 -4.18
N GLU A 11 -22.69 7.50 -5.35
CA GLU A 11 -22.71 6.15 -5.92
C GLU A 11 -21.48 5.33 -5.55
N ALA A 12 -20.41 5.97 -5.03
CA ALA A 12 -19.21 5.29 -4.58
C ALA A 12 -19.51 4.34 -3.41
N PRO A 13 -18.80 3.19 -3.32
CA PRO A 13 -18.92 2.30 -2.17
C PRO A 13 -18.70 3.07 -0.87
N LYS A 14 -19.62 2.90 0.09
CA LYS A 14 -19.48 3.51 1.43
C LYS A 14 -18.32 2.90 2.21
N ASN A 15 -17.97 1.66 1.87
CA ASN A 15 -16.96 0.84 2.52
C ASN A 15 -16.21 0.09 1.42
N VAL A 16 -14.90 -0.06 1.57
CA VAL A 16 -14.06 -0.82 0.65
C VAL A 16 -13.49 -2.06 1.33
N ARG A 17 -13.19 -3.08 0.52
CA ARG A 17 -12.42 -4.26 0.88
C ARG A 17 -10.95 -3.96 0.61
N ALA A 18 -10.15 -3.93 1.65
CA ALA A 18 -8.76 -3.54 1.59
C ALA A 18 -7.84 -4.72 1.95
N ALA A 19 -6.72 -4.84 1.25
CA ALA A 19 -5.59 -5.63 1.68
C ALA A 19 -4.40 -4.73 2.05
N VAL A 20 -3.56 -5.19 2.96
CA VAL A 20 -2.38 -4.46 3.42
C VAL A 20 -1.14 -5.32 3.27
N ILE A 21 -0.08 -4.76 2.71
CA ILE A 21 1.22 -5.43 2.57
C ILE A 21 2.28 -4.54 3.23
N THR A 22 2.93 -5.05 4.26
CA THR A 22 4.16 -4.43 4.76
C THR A 22 5.36 -5.01 4.04
N ILE A 23 6.25 -4.14 3.57
CA ILE A 23 7.46 -4.54 2.85
C ILE A 23 8.65 -4.16 3.73
N SER A 24 9.35 -5.16 4.27
CA SER A 24 10.46 -4.96 5.19
C SER A 24 11.30 -6.23 5.36
N ASP A 25 12.54 -6.20 4.91
CA ASP A 25 13.54 -7.25 5.15
C ASP A 25 13.68 -7.57 6.65
N SER A 26 13.94 -6.56 7.50
CA SER A 26 14.23 -6.79 8.92
C SER A 26 13.07 -7.39 9.70
N LYS A 27 11.83 -6.97 9.44
CA LYS A 27 10.65 -7.53 10.09
C LYS A 27 10.33 -8.92 9.56
N PHE A 28 10.56 -9.16 8.28
CA PHE A 28 10.39 -10.48 7.68
C PHE A 28 11.39 -11.47 8.29
N ASP A 29 12.66 -11.09 8.37
CA ASP A 29 13.72 -11.87 9.00
C ASP A 29 13.43 -12.14 10.48
N TYR A 30 12.93 -11.15 11.22
CA TYR A 30 12.51 -11.35 12.61
C TYR A 30 11.39 -12.39 12.70
N MET A 31 10.34 -12.25 11.87
CA MET A 31 9.19 -13.14 11.84
C MET A 31 9.62 -14.59 11.53
N TRP A 32 10.45 -14.76 10.50
CA TRP A 32 10.94 -16.06 10.05
C TRP A 32 11.92 -16.68 11.04
N SER A 33 12.98 -15.96 11.43
CA SER A 33 14.04 -16.49 12.29
C SER A 33 13.58 -16.79 13.72
N LYS A 34 12.52 -16.12 14.18
CA LYS A 34 11.94 -16.33 15.52
C LYS A 34 10.67 -17.18 15.50
N ASN A 35 10.24 -17.66 14.33
CA ASN A 35 8.99 -18.39 14.14
C ASN A 35 7.80 -17.67 14.80
N LYS A 36 7.68 -16.37 14.50
CA LYS A 36 6.68 -15.46 15.05
C LYS A 36 5.55 -15.22 14.05
N SER A 37 4.37 -14.89 14.56
CA SER A 37 3.29 -14.42 13.68
C SER A 37 3.45 -12.94 13.36
N LEU A 38 2.73 -12.46 12.34
CA LEU A 38 2.70 -11.04 11.96
C LEU A 38 2.24 -10.15 13.14
N GLU A 39 1.30 -10.62 13.95
CA GLU A 39 0.81 -9.92 15.14
C GLU A 39 1.91 -9.70 16.18
N GLU A 40 2.88 -10.62 16.27
CA GLU A 40 4.01 -10.54 17.20
C GLU A 40 5.15 -9.64 16.69
N THR A 41 5.12 -9.21 15.42
CA THR A 41 6.11 -8.25 14.88
C THR A 41 5.86 -6.84 15.40
N ASP A 42 6.87 -5.98 15.33
CA ASP A 42 6.76 -4.55 15.64
C ASP A 42 6.25 -3.72 14.44
N ASP A 43 5.42 -4.30 13.56
CA ASP A 43 4.99 -3.62 12.35
C ASP A 43 3.98 -2.48 12.60
N VAL A 44 4.49 -1.35 13.09
CA VAL A 44 3.72 -0.16 13.45
C VAL A 44 2.90 0.36 12.26
N SER A 45 3.50 0.42 11.06
CA SER A 45 2.86 0.98 9.86
C SER A 45 1.70 0.13 9.37
N GLY A 46 1.91 -1.18 9.16
CA GLY A 46 0.84 -2.08 8.71
C GLY A 46 -0.30 -2.15 9.72
N LYS A 47 0.02 -2.32 11.02
CA LYS A 47 -0.97 -2.31 12.10
C LYS A 47 -1.75 -1.00 12.16
N TYR A 48 -1.09 0.14 11.97
CA TYR A 48 -1.75 1.45 11.92
C TYR A 48 -2.73 1.54 10.75
N ILE A 49 -2.30 1.14 9.54
CA ILE A 49 -3.16 1.16 8.34
C ILE A 49 -4.40 0.28 8.55
N VAL A 50 -4.21 -0.97 8.99
CA VAL A 50 -5.31 -1.91 9.30
C VAL A 50 -6.27 -1.31 10.31
N GLN A 51 -5.76 -0.71 11.39
CA GLN A 51 -6.59 -0.08 12.41
C GLN A 51 -7.39 1.10 11.84
N GLN A 52 -6.78 1.96 11.03
CA GLN A 52 -7.47 3.12 10.44
C GLN A 52 -8.54 2.71 9.42
N LEU A 53 -8.28 1.66 8.63
CA LEU A 53 -9.26 1.11 7.70
C LEU A 53 -10.49 0.60 8.45
N ARG A 54 -10.29 -0.25 9.46
CA ARG A 54 -11.38 -0.81 10.29
C ARG A 54 -12.14 0.28 11.04
N LYS A 55 -11.44 1.28 11.61
CA LYS A 55 -12.08 2.44 12.27
C LYS A 55 -13.00 3.23 11.35
N LYS A 56 -12.72 3.26 10.05
CA LYS A 56 -13.57 3.91 9.04
C LYS A 56 -14.66 3.00 8.46
N GLY A 57 -14.82 1.79 9.01
CA GLY A 57 -15.80 0.80 8.57
C GLY A 57 -15.37 -0.05 7.39
N ASN A 58 -14.15 0.10 6.88
CA ASN A 58 -13.67 -0.73 5.77
C ASN A 58 -13.35 -2.14 6.25
N GLU A 59 -13.52 -3.12 5.36
CA GLU A 59 -13.12 -4.50 5.60
C GLU A 59 -11.63 -4.65 5.27
N VAL A 60 -10.87 -5.32 6.14
CA VAL A 60 -9.49 -5.71 5.83
C VAL A 60 -9.50 -7.20 5.54
N VAL A 61 -9.47 -7.56 4.26
CA VAL A 61 -9.62 -8.94 3.78
C VAL A 61 -8.32 -9.74 3.89
N PHE A 62 -7.18 -9.05 3.86
CA PHE A 62 -5.87 -9.68 4.02
C PHE A 62 -4.83 -8.69 4.55
N TYR A 63 -3.90 -9.17 5.36
CA TYR A 63 -2.76 -8.40 5.84
C TYR A 63 -1.54 -9.33 5.91
N THR A 64 -0.46 -8.93 5.25
CA THR A 64 0.78 -9.72 5.21
C THR A 64 2.02 -8.85 5.30
N LEU A 65 3.17 -9.50 5.49
CA LEU A 65 4.49 -8.90 5.53
C LEU A 65 5.45 -9.71 4.65
N VAL A 66 6.15 -9.01 3.77
CA VAL A 66 7.08 -9.58 2.78
C VAL A 66 8.43 -8.85 2.81
N PRO A 67 9.53 -9.47 2.36
CA PRO A 67 10.84 -8.79 2.25
C PRO A 67 10.88 -7.82 1.05
N ASP A 68 11.90 -6.98 1.01
CA ASP A 68 12.18 -6.02 -0.06
C ASP A 68 12.78 -6.74 -1.29
N HIS A 69 11.92 -7.43 -2.02
CA HIS A 69 12.27 -8.16 -3.23
C HIS A 69 11.18 -8.03 -4.29
N GLU A 70 11.51 -7.50 -5.47
CA GLU A 70 10.53 -7.16 -6.52
C GLU A 70 9.59 -8.32 -6.86
N GLY A 71 10.16 -9.49 -7.13
CA GLY A 71 9.36 -10.68 -7.47
C GLY A 71 8.42 -11.13 -6.35
N ILE A 72 8.81 -10.98 -5.08
CA ILE A 72 7.98 -11.40 -3.95
C ILE A 72 6.85 -10.39 -3.72
N ILE A 73 7.13 -9.10 -3.91
CA ILE A 73 6.11 -8.04 -3.83
C ILE A 73 5.05 -8.25 -4.91
N VAL A 74 5.46 -8.51 -6.16
CA VAL A 74 4.54 -8.78 -7.28
C VAL A 74 3.74 -10.05 -7.03
N GLU A 75 4.39 -11.15 -6.64
CA GLU A 75 3.71 -12.41 -6.33
C GLU A 75 2.67 -12.25 -5.20
N ALA A 76 3.00 -11.48 -4.16
CA ALA A 76 2.07 -11.18 -3.09
C ALA A 76 0.84 -10.39 -3.61
N ILE A 77 1.06 -9.38 -4.46
CA ILE A 77 -0.02 -8.61 -5.07
C ILE A 77 -0.91 -9.49 -5.95
N ASP A 78 -0.31 -10.35 -6.78
CA ASP A 78 -1.04 -11.29 -7.65
C ASP A 78 -1.88 -12.27 -6.84
N HIS A 79 -1.26 -12.91 -5.84
CA HIS A 79 -1.94 -13.84 -4.95
C HIS A 79 -3.11 -13.16 -4.24
N ILE A 80 -2.89 -11.94 -3.74
CA ILE A 80 -3.91 -11.20 -3.00
C ILE A 80 -5.07 -10.82 -3.91
N THR A 81 -4.76 -10.33 -5.10
CA THR A 81 -5.74 -9.93 -6.12
C THR A 81 -6.62 -11.11 -6.52
N ALA A 82 -6.00 -12.26 -6.82
CA ALA A 82 -6.71 -13.46 -7.26
C ALA A 82 -7.53 -14.13 -6.13
N THR A 83 -7.01 -14.14 -4.91
CA THR A 83 -7.60 -14.93 -3.80
C THR A 83 -8.65 -14.15 -3.03
N TYR A 84 -8.39 -12.87 -2.76
CA TYR A 84 -9.24 -12.06 -1.87
C TYR A 84 -10.10 -11.05 -2.63
N ALA A 85 -9.73 -10.74 -3.88
CA ALA A 85 -10.40 -9.74 -4.73
C ALA A 85 -10.71 -8.42 -3.98
N PRO A 86 -9.70 -7.75 -3.38
CA PRO A 86 -9.91 -6.48 -2.70
C PRO A 86 -10.21 -5.36 -3.71
N ASP A 87 -10.86 -4.28 -3.25
CA ASP A 87 -10.99 -3.05 -4.02
C ASP A 87 -9.67 -2.24 -4.02
N ILE A 88 -8.90 -2.36 -2.93
CA ILE A 88 -7.63 -1.65 -2.74
C ILE A 88 -6.57 -2.51 -2.04
N ILE A 89 -5.32 -2.43 -2.50
CA ILE A 89 -4.14 -2.95 -1.79
C ILE A 89 -3.33 -1.73 -1.34
N ILE A 90 -2.92 -1.70 -0.07
CA ILE A 90 -2.03 -0.64 0.45
C ILE A 90 -0.70 -1.27 0.84
N THR A 91 0.37 -0.84 0.18
CA THR A 91 1.75 -1.25 0.52
C THR A 91 2.41 -0.22 1.44
N ALA A 92 3.20 -0.67 2.42
CA ALA A 92 3.98 0.19 3.29
C ALA A 92 5.42 -0.32 3.47
N GLY A 93 6.40 0.44 2.97
CA GLY A 93 7.83 0.11 3.04
C GLY A 93 8.49 0.08 1.65
N GLY A 94 9.82 0.06 1.61
CA GLY A 94 10.62 -0.06 0.38
C GLY A 94 10.46 1.08 -0.65
N THR A 95 10.06 2.29 -0.24
CA THR A 95 9.83 3.45 -1.15
C THR A 95 10.91 4.53 -1.07
N GLY A 96 11.96 4.31 -0.27
CA GLY A 96 13.11 5.22 -0.16
C GLY A 96 14.01 5.19 -1.40
N VAL A 97 15.16 5.86 -1.37
CA VAL A 97 16.11 5.91 -2.50
C VAL A 97 17.27 4.90 -2.35
N GLY A 98 17.22 4.04 -1.32
CA GLY A 98 18.25 3.03 -1.09
C GLY A 98 18.20 1.92 -2.14
N SER A 99 19.31 1.21 -2.32
CA SER A 99 19.39 0.09 -3.28
C SER A 99 18.48 -1.10 -2.93
N ARG A 100 18.02 -1.18 -1.68
CA ARG A 100 17.03 -2.17 -1.22
C ARG A 100 15.59 -1.69 -1.39
N ASP A 101 15.36 -0.39 -1.56
CA ASP A 101 14.01 0.16 -1.72
C ASP A 101 13.49 -0.11 -3.15
N VAL A 102 12.77 -1.22 -3.32
CA VAL A 102 12.33 -1.70 -4.65
C VAL A 102 10.81 -1.71 -4.84
N THR A 103 10.03 -1.23 -3.87
CA THR A 103 8.56 -1.28 -3.93
C THR A 103 8.00 -0.55 -5.14
N ILE A 104 8.57 0.61 -5.50
CA ILE A 104 8.05 1.43 -6.59
C ILE A 104 8.30 0.78 -7.95
N GLU A 105 9.48 0.20 -8.13
CA GLU A 105 9.87 -0.57 -9.30
C GLU A 105 8.94 -1.78 -9.46
N ALA A 106 8.73 -2.53 -8.37
CA ALA A 106 7.85 -3.69 -8.34
C ALA A 106 6.41 -3.33 -8.75
N VAL A 107 5.77 -2.36 -8.07
CA VAL A 107 4.36 -2.04 -8.34
C VAL A 107 4.16 -1.37 -9.70
N LYS A 108 5.09 -0.51 -10.15
CA LYS A 108 4.96 0.13 -11.46
C LYS A 108 5.10 -0.86 -12.61
N SER A 109 5.85 -1.95 -12.43
CA SER A 109 6.03 -2.97 -13.46
C SER A 109 4.71 -3.66 -13.87
N ILE A 110 3.72 -3.68 -12.96
CA ILE A 110 2.43 -4.34 -13.16
C ILE A 110 1.26 -3.38 -13.40
N PHE A 111 1.44 -2.07 -13.23
CA PHE A 111 0.34 -1.12 -13.44
C PHE A 111 -0.16 -1.14 -14.89
N GLU A 112 -1.46 -1.36 -15.05
CA GLU A 112 -2.16 -1.12 -16.31
C GLU A 112 -2.38 0.38 -16.54
N LYS A 113 -2.62 1.12 -15.44
CA LYS A 113 -2.80 2.57 -15.45
C LYS A 113 -2.16 3.18 -14.21
N SER A 114 -1.32 4.18 -14.41
CA SER A 114 -0.73 4.98 -13.33
C SER A 114 -1.68 6.08 -12.86
N ILE A 115 -1.72 6.35 -11.55
CA ILE A 115 -2.41 7.48 -10.94
C ILE A 115 -1.36 8.52 -10.52
N GLU A 116 -0.79 9.22 -11.50
CA GLU A 116 0.37 10.10 -11.32
C GLU A 116 0.15 11.16 -10.23
N GLY A 117 -1.07 11.72 -10.17
CA GLY A 117 -1.45 12.74 -9.19
C GLY A 117 -1.36 12.29 -7.72
N PHE A 118 -1.34 10.98 -7.45
CA PHE A 118 -1.18 10.49 -6.08
C PHE A 118 0.19 10.84 -5.51
N GLY A 119 1.26 10.52 -6.23
CA GLY A 119 2.63 10.79 -5.79
C GLY A 119 2.90 12.29 -5.65
N GLU A 120 2.38 13.10 -6.57
CA GLU A 120 2.49 14.56 -6.53
C GLU A 120 1.79 15.14 -5.29
N PHE A 121 0.54 14.73 -5.05
CA PHE A 121 -0.23 15.20 -3.91
C PHE A 121 0.38 14.72 -2.59
N PHE A 122 0.85 13.46 -2.54
CA PHE A 122 1.53 12.89 -1.39
C PHE A 122 2.79 13.67 -1.04
N ARG A 123 3.64 14.00 -2.03
CA ARG A 123 4.85 14.80 -1.83
C ARG A 123 4.52 16.22 -1.38
N LYS A 124 3.52 16.88 -1.99
CA LYS A 124 3.05 18.20 -1.55
C LYS A 124 2.62 18.17 -0.07
N LYS A 125 1.80 17.20 0.32
CA LYS A 125 1.32 17.05 1.71
C LYS A 125 2.43 16.67 2.68
N SER A 126 3.39 15.88 2.23
CA SER A 126 4.56 15.51 3.02
C SER A 126 5.48 16.71 3.23
N PHE A 127 5.67 17.56 2.21
CA PHE A 127 6.51 18.76 2.30
C PHE A 127 5.97 19.76 3.34
N GLU A 128 4.64 19.91 3.45
CA GLU A 128 3.99 20.72 4.49
C GLU A 128 4.35 20.28 5.93
N LYS A 129 4.74 19.00 6.13
CA LYS A 129 5.04 18.42 7.45
C LYS A 129 6.52 18.16 7.69
N LEU A 130 7.24 17.70 6.67
CA LEU A 130 8.60 17.16 6.75
C LEU A 130 9.63 18.01 6.00
N GLY A 131 9.20 19.08 5.32
CA GLY A 131 10.08 19.93 4.52
C GLY A 131 10.77 19.18 3.38
N SER A 132 12.04 19.51 3.14
CA SER A 132 12.82 18.95 2.01
C SER A 132 13.01 17.43 2.05
N ALA A 133 12.88 16.78 3.22
CA ALA A 133 12.90 15.32 3.32
C ALA A 133 11.80 14.66 2.47
N ALA A 134 10.69 15.36 2.23
CA ALA A 134 9.61 14.90 1.35
C ALA A 134 10.04 14.77 -0.13
N LEU A 135 11.19 15.30 -0.54
CA LEU A 135 11.72 15.11 -1.89
C LEU A 135 12.25 13.68 -2.11
N LEU A 136 12.58 12.96 -1.03
CA LEU A 136 13.14 11.61 -1.11
C LEU A 136 12.08 10.50 -1.12
N THR A 137 10.79 10.84 -0.90
CA THR A 137 9.72 9.83 -0.95
C THR A 137 9.25 9.58 -2.38
N ARG A 138 9.15 8.30 -2.74
CA ARG A 138 8.76 7.87 -4.08
C ARG A 138 7.34 7.29 -4.17
N ALA A 139 6.47 7.59 -3.20
CA ALA A 139 5.08 7.11 -3.16
C ALA A 139 4.38 7.21 -4.54
N THR A 140 3.68 6.15 -4.92
CA THR A 140 2.99 6.01 -6.21
C THR A 140 1.65 5.30 -6.00
N ALA A 141 0.78 5.34 -7.01
CA ALA A 141 -0.45 4.57 -7.03
C ALA A 141 -0.81 4.22 -8.48
N GLY A 142 -1.56 3.14 -8.65
CA GLY A 142 -1.95 2.63 -9.95
C GLY A 142 -3.15 1.70 -9.89
N VAL A 143 -3.54 1.19 -11.05
CA VAL A 143 -4.58 0.17 -11.20
C VAL A 143 -3.95 -1.07 -11.82
N TYR A 144 -4.26 -2.22 -11.24
CA TYR A 144 -3.86 -3.53 -11.74
C TYR A 144 -5.00 -4.52 -11.55
N SER A 145 -5.42 -5.20 -12.63
CA SER A 145 -6.50 -6.20 -12.58
C SER A 145 -7.79 -5.72 -11.90
N GLY A 146 -8.15 -4.44 -12.11
CA GLY A 146 -9.33 -3.82 -11.50
C GLY A 146 -9.18 -3.40 -10.02
N VAL A 147 -8.01 -3.61 -9.42
CA VAL A 147 -7.68 -3.24 -8.04
C VAL A 147 -6.83 -1.98 -8.01
N VAL A 148 -7.10 -1.07 -7.07
CA VAL A 148 -6.24 0.10 -6.82
C VAL A 148 -5.07 -0.31 -5.91
N ILE A 149 -3.86 0.08 -6.25
CA ILE A 149 -2.64 -0.15 -5.45
C ILE A 149 -2.02 1.20 -5.10
#